data_AF-A0AAE1E7R3-F1
#
_entry.id   AF-A0AAE1E7R3-F1
#
_cell.length_a   1.000
_cell.length_b   1.000
_cell.length_c   1.000
_cell.angle_alpha   90.00
_cell.angle_beta   90.00
_cell.angle_gamma   90.00
#
_symmetry.space_group_name_H-M   'P 1'
#
loop_
_entity.id
_entity.type
_entity.pdbx_description
1 polymer ?
#
loop_
_entity_poly.entity_id
_entity_poly.type
_entity_poly.pdbx_seq_one_letter_code
_entity_poly.pdbx_strand_id
1 'polypeptide(L)'
;GTEASHMRYSWEENYERGYEWWLMKEAKKRNPSIKLYGLPWGFPGWVGEGSGNPYHNVLKTADYIVRWVNGAKKTHNLTIDYIGIWNEAPYNVTYIKINSKKGSRWTRLPAYTDYRIR
;
A
#
# COMPACT_ATOMS: atom_id res chain seq x y z
N GLY A 1 12.63 -3.11 13.62
CA GLY A 1 11.47 -3.88 14.11
C GLY A 1 10.62 -4.29 12.92
N THR A 2 9.76 -5.29 13.08
CA THR A 2 8.81 -5.70 12.01
C THR A 2 7.42 -5.14 12.31
N GLU A 3 6.76 -4.55 11.31
CA GLU A 3 5.36 -4.12 11.40
C GLU A 3 4.42 -5.25 10.94
N ALA A 4 3.24 -5.33 11.56
CA ALA A 4 2.31 -6.43 11.31
C ALA A 4 1.49 -6.21 10.03
N SER A 5 1.58 -7.15 9.09
CA SER A 5 0.74 -7.19 7.88
C SER A 5 -0.75 -7.38 8.20
N HIS A 6 -1.62 -6.76 7.39
CA HIS A 6 -3.08 -7.02 7.41
C HIS A 6 -3.42 -8.43 6.91
N MET A 7 -2.53 -9.09 6.17
CA MET A 7 -2.69 -10.47 5.70
C MET A 7 -1.41 -11.27 5.97
N ARG A 8 -1.36 -12.05 7.05
CA ARG A 8 -0.21 -12.96 7.29
C ARG A 8 -0.26 -14.17 6.37
N TYR A 9 -1.46 -14.64 6.08
CA TYR A 9 -1.75 -15.72 5.14
C TYR A 9 -2.68 -15.22 4.03
N SER A 10 -2.73 -15.92 2.90
CA SER A 10 -3.52 -15.48 1.73
C SER A 10 -5.03 -15.47 1.96
N TRP A 11 -5.52 -16.27 2.91
CA TRP A 11 -6.93 -16.41 3.25
C TRP A 11 -7.36 -15.53 4.45
N GLU A 12 -6.45 -14.75 5.02
CA GLU A 12 -6.72 -13.97 6.22
C GLU A 12 -6.64 -12.47 5.94
N GLU A 13 -7.60 -11.71 6.48
CA GLU A 13 -7.55 -10.25 6.55
C GLU A 13 -7.85 -9.79 7.98
N ASN A 14 -6.94 -9.03 8.58
CA ASN A 14 -7.11 -8.41 9.89
C ASN A 14 -6.59 -6.97 9.84
N TYR A 15 -7.53 -6.02 9.89
CA TYR A 15 -7.27 -4.59 9.80
C TYR A 15 -7.11 -3.91 11.16
N GLU A 16 -6.93 -4.66 12.25
CA GLU A 16 -6.78 -4.11 13.61
C GLU A 16 -5.35 -4.28 14.15
N ARG A 17 -4.46 -4.87 13.34
CA ARG A 17 -3.06 -5.12 13.71
C ARG A 17 -2.21 -3.86 13.64
N GLY A 18 -1.21 -3.80 14.51
CA GLY A 18 -0.29 -2.69 14.59
C GLY A 18 -0.95 -1.42 15.12
N TYR A 19 -0.20 -0.33 15.16
CA TYR A 19 -0.67 0.94 15.72
C TYR A 19 -1.01 1.99 14.65
N GLU A 20 -0.68 1.73 13.38
CA GLU A 20 -0.83 2.72 12.29
C GLU A 20 -2.29 3.14 12.06
N TRP A 21 -3.23 2.22 12.24
CA TRP A 21 -4.67 2.53 12.15
C TRP A 21 -5.11 3.52 13.21
N TRP A 22 -4.66 3.31 14.45
CA TRP A 22 -4.94 4.21 15.55
C TRP A 22 -4.30 5.58 15.29
N LEU A 23 -3.03 5.59 14.86
CA LEU A 23 -2.29 6.81 14.58
C LEU A 23 -2.98 7.67 13.51
N MET A 24 -3.39 7.06 12.40
CA MET A 24 -4.11 7.75 11.33
C MET A 24 -5.48 8.31 11.80
N LYS A 25 -6.21 7.57 12.64
CA LYS A 25 -7.48 8.04 13.23
C LYS A 25 -7.25 9.24 14.14
N GLU A 26 -6.26 9.17 15.01
CA GLU A 26 -5.92 10.26 15.91
C GLU A 26 -5.43 11.52 15.16
N ALA A 27 -4.67 11.34 14.08
CA ALA A 27 -4.26 12.42 13.19
C ALA A 27 -5.46 13.07 12.50
N LYS A 28 -6.38 12.28 11.92
CA LYS A 28 -7.60 12.78 11.28
C LYS A 28 -8.55 13.48 12.26
N LYS A 29 -8.62 13.01 13.51
CA LYS A 29 -9.40 13.66 14.57
C LYS A 29 -8.90 15.06 14.89
N ARG A 30 -7.56 15.26 14.86
CA ARG A 30 -6.92 16.57 15.11
C ARG A 30 -6.93 17.47 13.89
N ASN A 31 -6.75 16.88 12.70
CA ASN A 31 -6.78 17.60 11.43
C ASN A 31 -7.52 16.76 10.38
N PRO A 32 -8.83 16.99 10.16
CA PRO A 32 -9.61 16.26 9.16
C PRO A 32 -9.06 16.40 7.73
N SER A 33 -8.35 17.49 7.44
CA SER A 33 -7.79 17.78 6.12
C SER A 33 -6.45 17.09 5.84
N ILE A 34 -5.80 16.50 6.85
CA ILE A 34 -4.47 15.87 6.70
C ILE A 34 -4.52 14.79 5.62
N LYS A 35 -3.49 14.73 4.78
CA LYS A 35 -3.39 13.73 3.72
C LYS A 35 -2.73 12.46 4.24
N LEU A 36 -3.29 11.31 3.90
CA LEU A 36 -2.77 10.00 4.31
C LEU A 36 -2.03 9.34 3.14
N TYR A 37 -0.82 8.85 3.42
CA TYR A 37 0.05 8.20 2.45
C TYR A 37 0.45 6.82 2.98
N GLY A 38 0.35 5.79 2.15
CA GLY A 38 0.81 4.43 2.48
C GLY A 38 1.92 3.96 1.53
N LEU A 39 2.94 3.28 2.04
CA LEU A 39 4.04 2.74 1.26
C LEU A 39 4.48 1.39 1.86
N PRO A 40 4.55 0.30 1.08
CA PRO A 40 5.06 -0.97 1.60
C PRO A 40 6.59 -1.00 1.59
N TRP A 41 7.18 -1.48 2.70
CA TRP A 41 8.60 -1.83 2.80
C TRP A 41 8.85 -3.32 2.54
N GLY A 42 7.91 -4.17 2.98
CA GLY A 42 8.01 -5.61 2.83
C GLY A 42 6.64 -6.22 2.52
N PHE A 43 6.67 -7.44 2.00
CA PHE A 43 5.49 -8.22 1.64
C PHE A 43 5.55 -9.60 2.30
N PRO A 44 4.41 -10.14 2.74
CA PRO A 44 4.32 -11.55 3.11
C PRO A 44 4.77 -12.46 1.96
N GLY A 45 5.50 -13.53 2.26
CA GLY A 45 6.09 -14.41 1.24
C GLY A 45 5.08 -14.99 0.25
N TRP A 46 3.83 -15.19 0.67
CA TRP A 46 2.76 -15.71 -0.20
C TRP A 46 2.37 -14.74 -1.33
N VAL A 47 2.57 -13.42 -1.14
CA VAL A 47 2.27 -12.40 -2.15
C VAL A 47 3.17 -12.57 -3.38
N GLY A 48 4.46 -12.83 -3.16
CA GLY A 48 5.43 -13.15 -4.20
C GLY A 48 5.49 -14.63 -4.57
N GLU A 49 4.53 -15.45 -4.13
CA GLU A 49 4.48 -16.90 -4.40
C GLU A 49 5.75 -17.65 -3.98
N GLY A 50 6.38 -17.22 -2.89
CA GLY A 50 7.62 -17.81 -2.38
C GLY A 50 8.90 -17.37 -3.11
N SER A 51 8.80 -16.58 -4.17
CA SER A 51 9.98 -16.11 -4.94
C SER A 51 10.85 -15.06 -4.24
N GLY A 52 10.35 -14.46 -3.14
CA GLY A 52 10.96 -13.30 -2.51
C GLY A 52 10.79 -11.98 -3.27
N ASN A 53 10.18 -11.99 -4.46
CA ASN A 53 9.92 -10.80 -5.27
C ASN A 53 8.40 -10.53 -5.35
N PRO A 54 7.91 -9.38 -4.85
CA PRO A 54 6.48 -9.05 -4.93
C PRO A 54 6.00 -8.88 -6.38
N TYR A 55 6.86 -8.63 -7.36
CA TYR A 55 6.43 -8.50 -8.76
C TYR A 55 6.36 -9.83 -9.51
N HIS A 56 6.67 -10.96 -8.86
CA HIS A 56 6.49 -12.28 -9.48
C HIS A 56 5.05 -12.47 -9.97
N ASN A 57 4.08 -12.02 -9.16
CA ASN A 57 2.69 -11.90 -9.57
C ASN A 57 2.16 -10.49 -9.25
N VAL A 58 2.32 -9.59 -10.21
CA VAL A 58 1.90 -8.18 -10.08
C VAL A 58 0.42 -8.01 -9.76
N LEU A 59 -0.45 -8.94 -10.21
CA LEU A 59 -1.89 -8.88 -9.92
C LEU A 59 -2.18 -9.20 -8.46
N LYS A 60 -1.49 -10.19 -7.90
CA LYS A 60 -1.60 -10.59 -6.49
C LYS A 60 -1.09 -9.49 -5.56
N THR A 61 0.03 -8.85 -5.92
CA THR A 61 0.58 -7.70 -5.19
C THR A 61 -0.34 -6.50 -5.25
N ALA A 62 -0.90 -6.20 -6.43
CA ALA A 62 -1.89 -5.14 -6.57
C ALA A 62 -3.15 -5.42 -5.73
N ASP A 63 -3.62 -6.67 -5.72
CA ASP A 63 -4.77 -7.09 -4.92
C ASP A 63 -4.52 -6.92 -3.42
N TYR A 64 -3.35 -7.33 -2.93
CA TYR A 64 -2.91 -7.17 -1.55
C TYR A 64 -2.97 -5.69 -1.09
N ILE A 65 -2.44 -4.78 -1.91
CA ILE A 65 -2.45 -3.34 -1.61
C ILE A 65 -3.86 -2.75 -1.68
N VAL A 66 -4.67 -3.14 -2.67
CA VAL A 66 -6.06 -2.68 -2.78
C VAL A 66 -6.90 -3.13 -1.58
N ARG A 67 -6.69 -4.36 -1.08
CA ARG A 67 -7.34 -4.83 0.16
C ARG A 67 -6.96 -3.98 1.37
N TRP A 68 -5.69 -3.59 1.51
CA TRP A 68 -5.26 -2.67 2.58
C TRP A 68 -6.02 -1.33 2.54
N VAL A 69 -6.10 -0.71 1.35
CA VAL A 69 -6.82 0.56 1.16
C VAL A 69 -8.31 0.41 1.45
N ASN A 70 -8.93 -0.67 0.96
CA ASN A 70 -10.34 -0.94 1.19
C ASN A 70 -10.63 -1.22 2.68
N GLY A 71 -9.75 -1.93 3.38
CA GLY A 71 -9.85 -2.17 4.81
C GLY A 71 -9.71 -0.90 5.63
N ALA A 72 -8.79 0.00 5.25
CA ALA A 72 -8.66 1.32 5.86
C ALA A 72 -9.99 2.09 5.82
N LYS A 73 -10.66 2.07 4.66
CA LYS A 73 -11.95 2.74 4.48
C LYS A 73 -13.08 2.04 5.20
N LYS A 74 -13.20 0.72 5.05
CA LYS A 74 -14.32 -0.07 5.59
C LYS A 74 -14.30 -0.16 7.11
N THR A 75 -13.13 -0.38 7.71
CA THR A 75 -13.01 -0.65 9.14
C THR A 75 -12.75 0.62 9.96
N HIS A 76 -12.01 1.59 9.39
CA HIS A 76 -11.58 2.79 10.14
C HIS A 76 -12.13 4.10 9.58
N ASN A 77 -12.94 4.05 8.51
CA ASN A 77 -13.40 5.23 7.78
C ASN A 77 -12.26 6.16 7.31
N LEU A 78 -11.07 5.60 7.07
CA LEU A 78 -9.91 6.35 6.61
C LEU A 78 -9.86 6.34 5.08
N THR A 79 -9.75 7.52 4.48
CA THR A 79 -9.49 7.68 3.04
C THR A 79 -7.99 7.87 2.86
N ILE A 80 -7.35 6.96 2.12
CA ILE A 80 -5.90 7.02 1.85
C ILE A 80 -5.65 7.82 0.59
N ASP A 81 -5.15 9.04 0.69
CA ASP A 81 -5.00 9.93 -0.47
C ASP A 81 -3.98 9.42 -1.51
N TYR A 82 -2.96 8.68 -1.05
CA TYR A 82 -1.82 8.29 -1.89
C TYR A 82 -1.26 6.92 -1.49
N ILE A 83 -0.81 6.16 -2.49
CA ILE A 83 -0.16 4.86 -2.31
C ILE A 83 1.13 4.81 -3.12
N GLY A 84 2.24 4.47 -2.46
CA GLY A 84 3.53 4.22 -3.07
C GLY A 84 3.68 2.81 -3.66
N ILE A 85 4.89 2.48 -4.12
CA ILE A 85 5.17 1.26 -4.88
C ILE A 85 5.87 0.20 -4.02
N TRP A 86 7.17 0.36 -3.77
CA TRP A 86 7.97 -0.47 -2.87
C TRP A 86 9.17 0.38 -2.43
N ASN A 87 9.31 0.61 -1.12
CA ASN A 87 10.33 1.53 -0.61
C ASN A 87 11.74 1.08 -0.99
N GLU A 88 12.55 2.01 -1.53
CA GLU A 88 13.99 1.81 -1.84
C GLU A 88 14.31 0.54 -2.65
N ALA A 89 13.33 0.06 -3.41
CA ALA A 89 13.45 -1.13 -4.23
C ALA A 89 13.16 -0.80 -5.71
N PRO A 90 13.65 -1.62 -6.66
CA PRO A 90 13.29 -1.46 -8.07
C PRO A 90 11.77 -1.42 -8.25
N TYR A 91 11.29 -0.55 -9.14
CA TYR A 91 9.87 -0.49 -9.48
C TYR A 91 9.55 -1.42 -10.65
N ASN A 92 8.26 -1.76 -10.80
CA ASN A 92 7.77 -2.52 -11.94
C ASN A 92 6.70 -1.70 -12.71
N VAL A 93 6.98 -1.39 -13.97
CA VAL A 93 6.09 -0.55 -14.81
C VAL A 93 4.71 -1.18 -14.99
N THR A 94 4.64 -2.51 -15.16
CA THR A 94 3.38 -3.23 -15.33
C THR A 94 2.53 -3.13 -14.06
N TYR A 95 3.15 -3.31 -12.89
CA TYR A 95 2.49 -3.11 -11.60
C TYR A 95 1.93 -1.68 -11.44
N ILE A 96 2.74 -0.66 -11.76
CA ILE A 96 2.30 0.74 -11.71
C ILE A 96 1.06 0.95 -12.59
N LYS A 97 1.10 0.48 -13.85
CA LYS A 97 -0.02 0.60 -14.78
C LYS A 97 -1.29 -0.10 -14.27
N ILE A 98 -1.16 -1.28 -13.65
CA ILE A 98 -2.28 -2.01 -13.07
C ILE A 98 -2.89 -1.24 -11.91
N ASN A 99 -2.08 -0.75 -10.97
CA ASN A 99 -2.55 0.02 -9.83
C ASN A 99 -3.24 1.31 -10.25
N SER A 100 -2.71 2.01 -11.26
CA SER A 100 -3.36 3.20 -11.80
C SER A 100 -4.76 2.94 -12.35
N LYS A 101 -4.96 1.76 -12.96
CA LYS A 101 -6.27 1.36 -13.50
C LYS A 101 -7.24 0.88 -12.42
N LYS A 102 -6.76 0.10 -11.45
CA LYS A 102 -7.58 -0.36 -10.32
C LYS A 102 -7.98 0.77 -9.38
N GLY A 103 -7.19 1.85 -9.38
CA GLY A 103 -7.30 2.97 -8.48
C GLY A 103 -7.55 4.30 -9.17
N SER A 104 -8.60 4.42 -10.00
CA SER A 104 -8.98 5.65 -10.72
C SER A 104 -9.24 6.89 -9.85
N ARG A 105 -8.97 6.84 -8.54
CA ARG A 105 -8.94 7.96 -7.59
C ARG A 105 -7.62 8.14 -6.81
N TRP A 106 -6.66 7.23 -6.94
CA TRP A 106 -5.48 7.09 -6.06
C TRP A 106 -4.16 7.52 -6.71
N THR A 107 -4.15 7.85 -8.00
CA THR A 107 -2.93 8.23 -8.73
C THR A 107 -2.78 9.74 -8.86
N ARG A 108 -2.16 10.34 -7.85
CA ARG A 108 -1.17 11.41 -8.06
C ARG A 108 0.06 11.08 -7.23
N LEU A 109 0.87 10.14 -7.71
CA LEU A 109 2.22 9.96 -7.18
C LEU A 109 3.04 11.24 -7.46
N PRO A 110 3.76 11.81 -6.49
CA PRO A 110 4.95 12.59 -6.78
C PRO A 110 6.06 11.59 -7.13
N ALA A 111 5.97 10.94 -8.29
CA ALA A 111 7.10 10.23 -8.88
C ALA A 111 7.94 11.26 -9.65
N TYR A 112 8.60 12.19 -8.96
CA TYR A 112 9.67 13.01 -9.55
C TYR A 112 10.52 13.66 -8.47
N THR A 113 11.67 13.05 -8.20
CA THR A 113 12.98 13.57 -7.73
C THR A 113 13.75 12.27 -7.48
N ASP A 114 14.71 11.82 -8.27
CA ASP A 114 15.81 12.44 -9.00
C ASP A 114 16.23 11.47 -10.14
N TYR A 115 17.15 11.89 -11.01
CA TYR A 115 17.55 11.34 -12.32
C TYR A 115 16.85 11.96 -13.53
N ARG A 116 17.29 13.19 -13.81
CA ARG A 116 17.42 13.70 -15.18
C ARG A 116 18.16 12.68 -16.05
N ILE A 117 17.49 12.15 -17.06
CA ILE A 117 18.17 11.60 -18.24
C ILE A 117 18.09 12.71 -19.30
N ARG A 118 19.25 13.25 -19.65
CA ARG A 118 19.47 13.90 -20.95
C ARG A 118 19.45 12.83 -22.02
#